data_AF-A0A5C4VHJ5-F1
#
_entry.id   AF-A0A5C4VHJ5-F1
#
_cell.length_a   1.000
_cell.length_b   1.000
_cell.length_c   1.000
_cell.angle_alpha   90.00
_cell.angle_beta   90.00
_cell.angle_gamma   90.00
#
_symmetry.space_group_name_H-M   'P 1'
#
loop_
_entity.id
_entity.type
_entity.pdbx_description
1 polymer ?
#
loop_
_entity_poly.entity_id
_entity_poly.type
_entity_poly.pdbx_seq_one_letter_code
_entity_poly.pdbx_strand_id
1 'polypeptide(L)'
;MNADVIVVGAGLAGLVATCELTAKGKRVAVVDQESAANLGGQAFWSFGGLFLVDSPQQRRMGVKDSFELAWNDWQGSARFDRLEDEDSWAVRWARAYVEFAAGEKRAWLDRLGVKLLPTVGWAERGDLRADGHGNSVPRFHVTWGTGPGVLRPFVAGVRQAAERGLVTFYHRHRVDELVVSGGAVRGVRGTLLAEDGSPRGVASNRDQVGDFELAAPAVIVTSGGIGGDHDLVRRYWPERMGRAPESMVTGVPAYVDGRMLDISAKAGARLVNRDRMWHYTEGVRNWDPVWPGHGIRILPGPSSMWFDALGRRLPDPCLPGYDTLSTLRHLRGTGHDHSWFVLTQKIIEKEFALSGSEQNPDITSNDRRAFLRERLLGKGAPGPVAAFLRHGADFVVATTLEELVAKMNRLTPEPLLDAGLVRRQIEARDLQLANPYSKDSQVQGIRNARRYLGDRLGRTAAPHRILDPAAGPLIGVMLHVLTRKTLGGIQTDLDSRVLGLDGQPIDGLFAAGEVAGFGGGGVHGYNALEGTFLGGCLFSGRQAGRAAAR
;
A
#
# COMPACT_ATOMS: atom_id res chain seq x y z
N MET A 1 35.08 14.02 5.36
CA MET A 1 34.01 13.17 4.78
C MET A 1 33.62 12.13 5.80
N ASN A 2 32.34 12.10 6.19
CA ASN A 2 31.80 11.21 7.21
C ASN A 2 31.47 9.82 6.64
N ALA A 3 31.07 9.76 5.37
CA ALA A 3 30.76 8.55 4.63
C ALA A 3 31.05 8.74 3.14
N ASP A 4 31.01 7.66 2.37
CA ASP A 4 31.05 7.74 0.92
C ASP A 4 29.65 8.04 0.36
N VAL A 5 28.59 7.59 1.05
CA VAL A 5 27.19 7.90 0.71
C VAL A 5 26.36 8.09 1.99
N ILE A 6 25.45 9.07 2.00
CA ILE A 6 24.43 9.23 3.04
C ILE A 6 23.08 8.71 2.52
N VAL A 7 22.38 7.89 3.29
CA VAL A 7 21.02 7.41 2.99
C VAL A 7 20.05 7.97 4.01
N VAL A 8 19.10 8.80 3.57
CA VAL A 8 18.11 9.46 4.42
C VAL A 8 16.82 8.64 4.44
N GLY A 9 16.55 7.99 5.57
CA GLY A 9 15.40 7.13 5.82
C GLY A 9 15.75 5.64 5.75
N ALA A 10 15.57 4.92 6.85
CA ALA A 10 15.85 3.50 6.98
C ALA A 10 14.64 2.61 6.62
N GLY A 11 13.85 3.05 5.64
CA GLY A 11 12.78 2.25 5.02
C GLY A 11 13.33 1.18 4.07
N LEU A 12 12.45 0.39 3.45
CA LEU A 12 12.87 -0.69 2.54
C LEU A 12 13.80 -0.21 1.41
N ALA A 13 13.47 0.90 0.73
CA ALA A 13 14.30 1.41 -0.37
C ALA A 13 15.71 1.81 0.11
N GLY A 14 15.81 2.47 1.27
CA GLY A 14 17.09 2.87 1.85
C GLY A 14 17.94 1.68 2.29
N LEU A 15 17.33 0.66 2.90
CA LEU A 15 18.01 -0.57 3.29
C LEU A 15 18.53 -1.35 2.06
N VAL A 16 17.74 -1.42 0.99
CA VAL A 16 18.15 -2.06 -0.27
C VAL A 16 19.33 -1.30 -0.89
N ALA A 17 19.24 0.03 -0.98
CA ALA A 17 20.33 0.87 -1.49
C ALA A 17 21.62 0.67 -0.68
N THR A 18 21.50 0.64 0.65
CA THR A 18 22.64 0.42 1.56
C THR A 18 23.27 -0.96 1.35
N CYS A 19 22.48 -2.01 1.12
CA CYS A 19 23.02 -3.33 0.78
C CYS A 19 23.80 -3.33 -0.54
N GLU A 20 23.31 -2.67 -1.59
CA GLU A 20 24.04 -2.58 -2.87
C GLU A 20 25.34 -1.77 -2.72
N LEU A 21 25.31 -0.66 -1.98
CA LEU A 21 26.49 0.18 -1.69
C LEU A 21 27.57 -0.60 -0.91
N THR A 22 27.17 -1.26 0.17
CA THR A 22 28.10 -2.00 1.04
C THR A 22 28.65 -3.26 0.36
N ALA A 23 27.90 -3.88 -0.57
CA ALA A 23 28.40 -4.94 -1.43
C ALA A 23 29.54 -4.47 -2.36
N LYS A 24 29.67 -3.15 -2.58
CA LYS A 24 30.78 -2.51 -3.29
C LYS A 24 31.84 -1.91 -2.36
N GLY A 25 31.78 -2.20 -1.06
CA GLY A 25 32.74 -1.72 -0.06
C GLY A 25 32.61 -0.24 0.31
N LYS A 26 31.53 0.43 -0.10
CA LYS A 26 31.28 1.83 0.28
C LYS A 26 30.88 1.94 1.74
N ARG A 27 31.36 2.99 2.42
CA ARG A 27 30.94 3.38 3.77
C ARG A 27 29.67 4.22 3.68
N VAL A 28 28.65 3.86 4.44
CA VAL A 28 27.31 4.46 4.37
C VAL A 28 26.88 5.00 5.73
N ALA A 29 26.42 6.25 5.76
CA ALA A 29 25.71 6.81 6.89
C ALA A 29 24.20 6.69 6.66
N VAL A 30 23.51 5.87 7.46
CA VAL A 30 22.05 5.73 7.39
C VAL A 30 21.43 6.64 8.45
N VAL A 31 20.69 7.66 8.01
CA VAL A 31 20.14 8.72 8.86
C VAL A 31 18.63 8.56 8.96
N ASP A 32 18.08 8.49 10.17
CA ASP A 32 16.64 8.38 10.39
C ASP A 32 16.20 9.16 11.64
N GLN A 33 15.04 9.81 11.57
CA GLN A 33 14.46 10.53 12.70
C GLN A 33 13.92 9.57 13.78
N GLU A 34 13.64 8.32 13.42
CA GLU A 34 13.16 7.29 14.33
C GLU A 34 14.29 6.47 14.96
N SER A 35 13.94 5.82 16.07
CA SER A 35 14.84 4.90 16.79
C SER A 35 15.13 3.62 15.99
N ALA A 36 16.13 2.87 16.43
CA ALA A 36 16.48 1.57 15.86
C ALA A 36 15.31 0.57 15.84
N ALA A 37 14.35 0.74 16.75
CA ALA A 37 13.13 -0.06 16.81
C ALA A 37 12.27 0.08 15.55
N ASN A 38 12.44 1.13 14.73
CA ASN A 38 11.65 1.41 13.53
C ASN A 38 12.34 1.04 12.20
N LEU A 39 13.50 0.37 12.22
CA LEU A 39 14.17 -0.11 11.00
C LEU A 39 13.22 -0.84 10.05
N GLY A 40 13.20 -0.45 8.78
CA GLY A 40 12.25 -0.90 7.76
C GLY A 40 11.07 0.04 7.55
N GLY A 41 10.86 1.00 8.45
CA GLY A 41 9.83 2.03 8.34
C GLY A 41 8.45 1.45 8.08
N GLN A 42 7.66 2.13 7.24
CA GLN A 42 6.32 1.67 6.90
C GLN A 42 6.24 0.33 6.14
N ALA A 43 7.34 -0.14 5.55
CA ALA A 43 7.35 -1.43 4.84
C ALA A 43 7.23 -2.61 5.82
N PHE A 44 7.58 -2.40 7.10
CA PHE A 44 7.38 -3.40 8.16
C PHE A 44 5.92 -3.78 8.29
N TRP A 45 5.01 -2.80 8.24
CA TRP A 45 3.57 -2.99 8.44
C TRP A 45 2.85 -3.56 7.21
N SER A 46 3.57 -3.84 6.13
CA SER A 46 2.95 -4.31 4.88
C SER A 46 2.49 -5.77 4.99
N PHE A 47 1.40 -6.11 4.29
CA PHE A 47 0.99 -7.50 4.07
C PHE A 47 2.01 -8.33 3.26
N GLY A 48 3.01 -7.69 2.64
CA GLY A 48 4.09 -8.41 1.92
C GLY A 48 3.73 -8.80 0.48
N GLY A 49 2.75 -8.13 -0.12
CA GLY A 49 2.37 -8.36 -1.51
C GLY A 49 3.42 -7.85 -2.51
N LEU A 50 3.73 -8.68 -3.50
CA LEU A 50 4.68 -8.40 -4.58
C LEU A 50 4.06 -8.73 -5.94
N PHE A 51 4.14 -7.78 -6.86
CA PHE A 51 3.79 -7.94 -8.27
C PHE A 51 4.87 -8.76 -8.97
N LEU A 52 4.49 -9.89 -9.55
CA LEU A 52 5.32 -10.73 -10.42
C LEU A 52 4.51 -11.11 -11.65
N VAL A 53 5.21 -11.30 -12.77
CA VAL A 53 4.60 -11.65 -14.06
C VAL A 53 5.08 -13.04 -14.46
N ASP A 54 4.15 -13.87 -14.95
CA ASP A 54 4.40 -15.22 -15.45
C ASP A 54 5.25 -16.11 -14.51
N SER A 55 4.95 -16.03 -13.22
CA SER A 55 5.69 -16.74 -12.18
C SER A 55 5.40 -18.25 -12.16
N PRO A 56 6.31 -19.07 -11.60
CA PRO A 56 6.03 -20.49 -11.37
C PRO A 56 4.77 -20.75 -10.52
N GLN A 57 4.41 -19.83 -9.62
CA GLN A 57 3.19 -19.90 -8.82
C GLN A 57 1.95 -19.68 -9.67
N GLN A 58 1.96 -18.67 -10.55
CA GLN A 58 0.87 -18.43 -11.50
C GLN A 58 0.62 -19.64 -12.40
N ARG A 59 1.69 -20.18 -13.01
CA ARG A 59 1.61 -21.37 -13.87
C ARG A 59 1.06 -22.60 -13.14
N ARG A 60 1.50 -22.84 -11.89
CA ARG A 60 0.97 -23.93 -11.04
C ARG A 60 -0.52 -23.78 -10.73
N MET A 61 -1.05 -22.57 -10.77
CA MET A 61 -2.48 -22.28 -10.57
C MET A 61 -3.25 -22.15 -11.88
N GLY A 62 -2.65 -22.53 -13.01
CA GLY A 62 -3.28 -22.46 -14.33
C GLY A 62 -3.44 -21.05 -14.89
N VAL A 63 -2.77 -20.05 -14.31
CA VAL A 63 -2.77 -18.67 -14.81
C VAL A 63 -1.78 -18.59 -15.97
N LYS A 64 -2.28 -18.12 -17.13
CA LYS A 64 -1.46 -17.78 -18.30
C LYS A 64 -1.23 -16.27 -18.26
N ASP A 65 0.02 -15.86 -18.16
CA ASP A 65 0.43 -14.47 -18.04
C ASP A 65 1.60 -14.18 -18.97
N SER A 66 1.85 -12.91 -19.28
CA SER A 66 2.97 -12.47 -20.10
C SER A 66 3.34 -11.02 -19.80
N PHE A 67 4.53 -10.61 -20.25
CA PHE A 67 4.97 -9.22 -20.18
C PHE A 67 3.98 -8.27 -20.87
N GLU A 68 3.50 -8.64 -22.06
CA GLU A 68 2.60 -7.84 -22.89
C GLU A 68 1.26 -7.61 -22.18
N LEU A 69 0.70 -8.65 -21.56
CA LEU A 69 -0.55 -8.53 -20.79
C LEU A 69 -0.33 -7.65 -19.55
N ALA A 70 0.77 -7.87 -18.82
CA ALA A 70 1.10 -7.06 -17.65
C ALA A 70 1.36 -5.58 -18.02
N TRP A 71 1.98 -5.33 -19.18
CA TRP A 71 2.23 -3.99 -19.69
C TRP A 71 0.96 -3.29 -20.17
N ASN A 72 0.04 -4.02 -20.81
CA ASN A 72 -1.29 -3.52 -21.13
C ASN A 72 -2.04 -3.07 -19.87
N ASP A 73 -2.11 -3.93 -18.86
CA ASP A 73 -2.78 -3.64 -17.59
C ASP A 73 -2.13 -2.44 -16.86
N TRP A 74 -0.80 -2.33 -16.94
CA TRP A 74 -0.07 -1.20 -16.38
C TRP A 74 -0.44 0.11 -17.09
N GLN A 75 -0.46 0.14 -18.42
CA GLN A 75 -0.81 1.32 -19.19
C GLN A 75 -2.28 1.73 -18.95
N GLY A 76 -3.21 0.77 -18.96
CA GLY A 76 -4.62 1.02 -18.71
C GLY A 76 -4.92 1.54 -17.30
N SER A 77 -4.10 1.15 -16.32
CA SER A 77 -4.15 1.67 -14.95
C SER A 77 -3.49 3.04 -14.82
N ALA A 78 -2.27 3.16 -15.31
CA ALA A 78 -1.45 4.34 -15.10
C ALA A 78 -1.97 5.55 -15.88
N ARG A 79 -2.46 5.35 -17.11
CA ARG A 79 -3.01 6.41 -17.98
C ARG A 79 -2.15 7.66 -18.01
N PHE A 80 -0.85 7.49 -18.26
CA PHE A 80 0.09 8.60 -18.40
C PHE A 80 -0.43 9.58 -19.46
N ASP A 81 -0.61 10.84 -19.07
CA ASP A 81 -1.18 11.89 -19.91
C ASP A 81 -0.32 13.17 -19.93
N ARG A 82 0.73 13.24 -19.10
CA ARG A 82 1.68 14.36 -19.04
C ARG A 82 3.04 13.98 -19.65
N LEU A 83 3.04 13.25 -20.76
CA LEU A 83 4.26 12.64 -21.34
C LEU A 83 5.30 13.65 -21.83
N GLU A 84 4.86 14.86 -22.20
CA GLU A 84 5.74 15.95 -22.65
C GLU A 84 6.46 16.65 -21.49
N ASP A 85 6.09 16.34 -20.25
CA ASP A 85 6.67 16.93 -19.04
C ASP A 85 6.83 15.86 -17.93
N GLU A 86 5.85 15.77 -17.03
CA GLU A 86 5.96 15.08 -15.75
C GLU A 86 6.10 13.56 -15.90
N ASP A 87 5.48 12.96 -16.92
CA ASP A 87 5.38 11.50 -17.09
C ASP A 87 6.44 10.88 -17.98
N SER A 88 7.29 11.69 -18.61
CA SER A 88 8.36 11.23 -19.51
C SER A 88 9.26 10.18 -18.87
N TRP A 89 9.61 10.36 -17.59
CA TRP A 89 10.37 9.40 -16.78
C TRP A 89 9.49 8.35 -16.11
N ALA A 90 8.27 8.69 -15.71
CA ALA A 90 7.34 7.76 -15.09
C ALA A 90 7.05 6.54 -15.96
N VAL A 91 6.80 6.73 -17.26
CA VAL A 91 6.53 5.63 -18.20
C VAL A 91 7.77 4.75 -18.44
N ARG A 92 8.97 5.34 -18.44
CA ARG A 92 10.24 4.59 -18.58
C ARG A 92 10.50 3.73 -17.36
N TRP A 93 10.32 4.29 -16.18
CA TRP A 93 10.39 3.57 -14.92
C TRP A 93 9.35 2.46 -14.83
N ALA A 94 8.13 2.72 -15.29
CA ALA A 94 7.05 1.75 -15.30
C ALA A 94 7.43 0.54 -16.14
N ARG A 95 7.89 0.76 -17.37
CA ARG A 95 8.32 -0.31 -18.26
C ARG A 95 9.48 -1.10 -17.66
N ALA A 96 10.51 -0.41 -17.17
CA ALA A 96 11.67 -1.06 -16.55
C ALA A 96 11.27 -1.90 -15.32
N TYR A 97 10.29 -1.45 -14.53
CA TYR A 97 9.78 -2.20 -13.40
C TYR A 97 9.00 -3.45 -13.84
N VAL A 98 8.17 -3.37 -14.87
CA VAL A 98 7.45 -4.55 -15.40
C VAL A 98 8.42 -5.56 -16.01
N GLU A 99 9.46 -5.11 -16.72
CA GLU A 99 10.55 -5.95 -17.23
C GLU A 99 11.30 -6.63 -16.07
N PHE A 100 11.59 -5.90 -15.00
CA PHE A 100 12.17 -6.48 -13.78
C PHE A 100 11.26 -7.53 -13.15
N ALA A 101 9.95 -7.27 -13.08
CA ALA A 101 8.96 -8.17 -12.49
C ALA A 101 8.71 -9.43 -13.32
N ALA A 102 8.80 -9.35 -14.64
CA ALA A 102 8.72 -10.47 -15.58
C ALA A 102 10.04 -11.24 -15.70
N GLY A 103 11.17 -10.58 -15.43
CA GLY A 103 12.50 -11.16 -15.50
C GLY A 103 13.06 -11.56 -14.15
N GLU A 104 14.15 -10.89 -13.74
CA GLU A 104 15.02 -11.38 -12.68
C GLU A 104 14.45 -11.28 -11.25
N LYS A 105 13.40 -10.47 -11.01
CA LYS A 105 12.92 -10.14 -9.65
C LYS A 105 12.67 -11.36 -8.78
N ARG A 106 11.96 -12.37 -9.29
CA ARG A 106 11.65 -13.58 -8.51
C ARG A 106 12.91 -14.35 -8.15
N ALA A 107 13.83 -14.52 -9.10
CA ALA A 107 15.06 -15.27 -8.88
C ALA A 107 15.99 -14.52 -7.91
N TRP A 108 16.06 -13.20 -8.01
CA TRP A 108 16.78 -12.34 -7.08
C TRP A 108 16.24 -12.46 -5.65
N LEU A 109 14.92 -12.34 -5.46
CA LEU A 109 14.28 -12.48 -4.14
C LEU A 109 14.51 -13.85 -3.51
N ASP A 110 14.46 -14.92 -4.31
CA ASP A 110 14.69 -16.28 -3.83
C ASP A 110 16.14 -16.52 -3.39
N ARG A 111 17.13 -15.94 -4.08
CA ARG A 111 18.53 -15.95 -3.65
C ARG A 111 18.73 -15.20 -2.32
N LEU A 112 17.92 -14.19 -2.06
CA LEU A 112 17.87 -13.49 -0.77
C LEU A 112 17.07 -14.27 0.30
N GLY A 113 16.54 -15.44 -0.01
CA GLY A 113 15.78 -16.27 0.91
C GLY A 113 14.33 -15.83 1.11
N VAL A 114 13.81 -14.88 0.33
CA VAL A 114 12.41 -14.48 0.39
C VAL A 114 11.55 -15.58 -0.22
N LYS A 115 10.60 -16.11 0.56
CA LYS A 115 9.69 -17.18 0.13
C LYS A 115 8.29 -16.64 -0.06
N LEU A 116 7.60 -17.16 -1.08
CA LEU A 116 6.23 -16.76 -1.44
C LEU A 116 5.22 -17.82 -0.97
N LEU A 117 4.00 -17.38 -0.65
CA LEU A 117 2.86 -18.28 -0.53
C LEU A 117 2.63 -19.02 -1.86
N PRO A 118 2.07 -20.23 -1.82
CA PRO A 118 1.79 -21.00 -3.04
C PRO A 118 0.63 -20.40 -3.85
N THR A 119 -0.29 -19.69 -3.20
CA THR A 119 -1.43 -19.04 -3.83
C THR A 119 -1.08 -17.64 -4.32
N VAL A 120 -1.65 -17.26 -5.47
CA VAL A 120 -1.55 -15.92 -6.04
C VAL A 120 -2.89 -15.21 -5.85
N GLY A 121 -2.86 -13.99 -5.34
CA GLY A 121 -4.06 -13.20 -5.12
C GLY A 121 -4.48 -12.38 -6.34
N TRP A 122 -5.78 -12.09 -6.41
CA TRP A 122 -6.38 -11.11 -7.32
C TRP A 122 -7.12 -10.06 -6.50
N ALA A 123 -6.35 -9.14 -5.91
CA ALA A 123 -6.86 -8.25 -4.88
C ALA A 123 -7.84 -7.22 -5.43
N GLU A 124 -7.54 -6.66 -6.60
CA GLU A 124 -8.39 -5.70 -7.32
C GLU A 124 -8.60 -6.20 -8.76
N ARG A 125 -9.86 -6.17 -9.20
CA ARG A 125 -10.30 -6.68 -10.51
C ARG A 125 -10.47 -5.58 -11.56
N GLY A 126 -10.27 -4.33 -11.17
CA GLY A 126 -10.22 -3.22 -12.11
C GLY A 126 -11.56 -2.58 -12.45
N ASP A 127 -11.54 -1.75 -13.49
CA ASP A 127 -12.67 -0.93 -13.94
C ASP A 127 -13.61 -1.63 -14.93
N LEU A 128 -13.47 -2.95 -15.07
CA LEU A 128 -14.24 -3.84 -15.95
C LEU A 128 -13.98 -3.69 -17.46
N ARG A 129 -12.96 -2.92 -17.87
CA ARG A 129 -12.56 -2.79 -19.29
C ARG A 129 -11.21 -3.45 -19.55
N ALA A 130 -11.02 -3.97 -20.77
CA ALA A 130 -9.78 -4.68 -21.15
C ALA A 130 -8.56 -3.76 -21.32
N ASP A 131 -8.80 -2.48 -21.60
CA ASP A 131 -7.80 -1.41 -21.72
C ASP A 131 -7.80 -0.46 -20.51
N GLY A 132 -8.57 -0.80 -19.47
CA GLY A 132 -8.80 0.02 -18.30
C GLY A 132 -7.90 -0.32 -17.12
N HIS A 133 -8.30 0.16 -15.93
CA HIS A 133 -7.55 -0.10 -14.71
C HIS A 133 -7.73 -1.56 -14.26
N GLY A 134 -6.69 -2.16 -13.69
CA GLY A 134 -6.71 -3.42 -12.95
C GLY A 134 -5.87 -4.51 -13.60
N ASN A 135 -5.58 -5.55 -12.83
CA ASN A 135 -4.90 -6.73 -13.35
C ASN A 135 -5.90 -7.65 -14.07
N SER A 136 -5.60 -8.02 -15.32
CA SER A 136 -6.37 -8.99 -16.11
C SER A 136 -6.29 -10.41 -15.54
N VAL A 137 -5.22 -10.73 -14.82
CA VAL A 137 -4.99 -12.02 -14.16
C VAL A 137 -4.35 -11.84 -12.78
N PRO A 138 -4.47 -12.81 -11.85
CA PRO A 138 -3.85 -12.71 -10.53
C PRO A 138 -2.32 -12.48 -10.59
N ARG A 139 -1.84 -11.37 -10.00
CA ARG A 139 -0.39 -11.03 -9.90
C ARG A 139 0.08 -10.67 -8.49
N PHE A 140 -0.79 -10.77 -7.48
CA PHE A 140 -0.46 -10.42 -6.10
C PHE A 140 0.17 -11.59 -5.34
N HIS A 141 1.50 -11.60 -5.23
CA HIS A 141 2.23 -12.68 -4.54
C HIS A 141 2.56 -12.26 -3.11
N VAL A 142 2.00 -12.93 -2.12
CA VAL A 142 2.27 -12.64 -0.70
C VAL A 142 3.52 -13.39 -0.25
N THR A 143 4.40 -12.71 0.47
CA THR A 143 5.58 -13.33 1.08
C THR A 143 5.26 -14.01 2.40
N TRP A 144 5.88 -15.16 2.64
CA TRP A 144 6.04 -15.71 3.98
C TRP A 144 6.77 -14.67 4.85
N GLY A 145 6.19 -14.38 6.01
CA GLY A 145 6.69 -13.35 6.91
C GLY A 145 6.18 -11.95 6.60
N THR A 146 5.30 -11.76 5.61
CA THR A 146 4.73 -10.47 5.18
C THR A 146 5.81 -9.39 4.96
N GLY A 147 5.54 -8.12 5.29
CA GLY A 147 6.50 -7.01 5.23
C GLY A 147 7.82 -7.28 5.97
N PRO A 148 7.80 -7.79 7.22
CA PRO A 148 9.02 -8.17 7.95
C PRO A 148 9.84 -9.25 7.20
N GLY A 149 9.18 -10.18 6.52
CA GLY A 149 9.82 -11.20 5.69
C GLY A 149 10.55 -10.62 4.48
N VAL A 150 10.00 -9.59 3.84
CA VAL A 150 10.65 -8.85 2.74
C VAL A 150 11.87 -8.07 3.25
N LEU A 151 11.75 -7.46 4.43
CA LEU A 151 12.80 -6.64 5.04
C LEU A 151 13.97 -7.46 5.59
N ARG A 152 13.69 -8.68 6.09
CA ARG A 152 14.65 -9.54 6.80
C ARG A 152 16.04 -9.61 6.14
N PRO A 153 16.19 -9.95 4.84
CA PRO A 153 17.52 -10.06 4.24
C PRO A 153 18.28 -8.72 4.22
N PHE A 154 17.58 -7.61 4.01
CA PHE A 154 18.20 -6.29 3.96
C PHE A 154 18.58 -5.78 5.34
N VAL A 155 17.70 -5.95 6.34
CA VAL A 155 18.02 -5.60 7.74
C VAL A 155 19.23 -6.40 8.23
N ALA A 156 19.28 -7.71 7.95
CA ALA A 156 20.41 -8.55 8.29
C ALA A 156 21.69 -8.10 7.57
N GLY A 157 21.62 -7.84 6.26
CA GLY A 157 22.76 -7.39 5.46
C GLY A 157 23.35 -6.06 5.93
N VAL A 158 22.50 -5.07 6.24
CA VAL A 158 22.95 -3.76 6.72
C VAL A 158 23.54 -3.87 8.15
N ARG A 159 22.94 -4.67 9.05
CA ARG A 159 23.51 -4.91 10.39
C ARG A 159 24.89 -5.57 10.31
N GLN A 160 25.03 -6.59 9.47
CA GLN A 160 26.32 -7.23 9.26
C GLN A 160 27.35 -6.27 8.64
N ALA A 161 26.92 -5.35 7.77
CA ALA A 161 27.79 -4.31 7.24
C ALA A 161 28.20 -3.30 8.32
N ALA A 162 27.34 -3.00 9.29
CA ALA A 162 27.68 -2.17 10.45
C ALA A 162 28.73 -2.84 11.34
N GLU A 163 28.62 -4.16 11.59
CA GLU A 163 29.64 -4.94 12.31
C GLU A 163 31.01 -4.91 11.60
N ARG A 164 31.02 -4.81 10.27
CA ARG A 164 32.23 -4.63 9.45
C ARG A 164 32.72 -3.18 9.36
N GLY A 165 32.08 -2.23 10.04
CA GLY A 165 32.43 -0.80 9.98
C GLY A 165 32.08 -0.10 8.66
N LEU A 166 31.28 -0.72 7.79
CA LEU A 166 30.82 -0.13 6.53
C LEU A 166 29.54 0.69 6.69
N VAL A 167 28.79 0.50 7.77
CA VAL A 167 27.55 1.25 8.03
C VAL A 167 27.59 1.89 9.39
N THR A 168 27.25 3.17 9.45
CA THR A 168 26.97 3.88 10.70
C THR A 168 25.51 4.32 10.69
N PHE A 169 24.77 3.92 11.71
CA PHE A 169 23.39 4.36 11.91
C PHE A 169 23.35 5.63 12.74
N TYR A 170 22.69 6.65 12.21
CA TYR A 170 22.37 7.90 12.87
C TYR A 170 20.86 7.92 13.15
N HIS A 171 20.46 7.19 14.20
CA HIS A 171 19.09 7.19 14.71
C HIS A 171 18.81 8.50 15.44
N ARG A 172 17.54 8.90 15.50
CA ARG A 172 17.14 10.17 16.15
C ARG A 172 17.80 11.40 15.51
N HIS A 173 18.17 11.30 14.23
CA HIS A 173 18.73 12.42 13.45
C HIS A 173 17.69 12.84 12.41
N ARG A 174 17.07 13.99 12.63
CA ARG A 174 16.03 14.52 11.75
C ARG A 174 16.65 15.51 10.77
N VAL A 175 16.72 15.13 9.50
CA VAL A 175 17.26 16.00 8.44
C VAL A 175 16.34 17.20 8.24
N ASP A 176 16.91 18.40 8.31
CA ASP A 176 16.22 19.68 8.06
C ASP A 176 16.69 20.31 6.73
N GLU A 177 17.87 19.94 6.22
CA GLU A 177 18.44 20.50 5.00
C GLU A 177 19.39 19.53 4.27
N LEU A 178 19.40 19.61 2.93
CA LEU A 178 20.44 19.06 2.07
C LEU A 178 21.53 20.12 1.85
N VAL A 179 22.77 19.82 2.21
CA VAL A 179 23.88 20.77 2.09
C VAL A 179 24.35 20.84 0.65
N VAL A 180 24.18 22.00 0.01
CA VAL A 180 24.59 22.26 -1.38
C VAL A 180 25.87 23.08 -1.42
N SER A 181 26.89 22.60 -2.12
CA SER A 181 28.15 23.30 -2.32
C SER A 181 28.63 23.15 -3.77
N GLY A 182 28.93 24.27 -4.42
CA GLY A 182 29.36 24.27 -5.82
C GLY A 182 28.32 23.69 -6.79
N GLY A 183 27.02 23.85 -6.49
CA GLY A 183 25.93 23.30 -7.29
C GLY A 183 25.65 21.80 -7.09
N ALA A 184 26.39 21.13 -6.21
CA ALA A 184 26.22 19.72 -5.91
C ALA A 184 25.75 19.50 -4.47
N VAL A 185 24.93 18.47 -4.24
CA VAL A 185 24.58 18.03 -2.88
C VAL A 185 25.76 17.25 -2.29
N ARG A 186 26.24 17.70 -1.13
CA ARG A 186 27.45 17.17 -0.46
C ARG A 186 27.23 16.74 0.98
N GLY A 187 25.98 16.73 1.44
CA GLY A 187 25.68 16.33 2.80
C GLY A 187 24.25 16.60 3.23
N VAL A 188 24.01 16.38 4.51
CA VAL A 188 22.78 16.72 5.21
C VAL A 188 23.11 17.44 6.51
N ARG A 189 22.23 18.32 6.95
CA ARG A 189 22.25 18.85 8.32
C ARG A 189 20.85 18.87 8.91
N GLY A 190 20.77 18.91 10.23
CA GLY A 190 19.50 19.04 10.92
C GLY A 190 19.60 18.84 12.42
N THR A 191 18.47 18.43 12.99
CA THR A 191 18.23 18.34 14.42
C THR A 191 18.59 16.96 14.97
N LEU A 192 19.37 16.91 16.04
CA LEU A 192 19.50 15.73 16.90
C LEU A 192 18.33 15.69 17.89
N LEU A 193 17.56 14.61 17.87
CA LEU A 193 16.41 14.40 18.75
C LEU A 193 16.83 13.62 20.00
N ALA A 194 16.15 13.86 21.12
CA ALA A 194 16.30 13.07 22.33
C ALA A 194 16.03 11.58 22.05
N GLU A 195 16.72 10.71 22.78
CA GLU A 195 16.48 9.27 22.75
C GLU A 195 15.01 8.95 23.09
N ASP A 196 14.50 7.89 22.48
CA ASP A 196 13.11 7.48 22.67
C ASP A 196 12.97 5.96 22.64
N GLY A 197 12.47 5.41 23.74
CA GLY A 197 12.24 3.98 23.93
C GLY A 197 10.88 3.49 23.45
N SER A 198 10.10 4.31 22.75
CA SER A 198 8.76 3.94 22.30
C SER A 198 8.80 2.69 21.41
N PRO A 199 7.80 1.80 21.54
CA PRO A 199 7.66 0.67 20.63
C PRO A 199 7.57 1.09 19.16
N ARG A 200 7.89 0.17 18.26
CA ARG A 200 7.81 0.38 16.81
C ARG A 200 6.43 0.93 16.41
N GLY A 201 6.43 1.96 15.57
CA GLY A 201 5.21 2.59 15.02
C GLY A 201 4.52 3.57 15.96
N VAL A 202 4.76 3.50 17.27
CA VAL A 202 4.28 4.51 18.23
C VAL A 202 5.01 5.82 17.98
N ALA A 203 4.29 6.94 18.10
CA ALA A 203 4.88 8.26 17.90
C ALA A 203 5.98 8.52 18.95
N SER A 204 7.20 8.76 18.48
CA SER A 204 8.34 9.14 19.33
C SER A 204 8.38 10.66 19.56
N ASN A 205 9.09 11.10 20.60
CA ASN A 205 9.28 12.52 20.91
C ASN A 205 9.98 13.27 19.77
N ARG A 206 9.85 14.60 19.76
CA ARG A 206 10.53 15.51 18.83
C ARG A 206 11.40 16.53 19.56
N ASP A 207 11.83 16.19 20.78
CA ASP A 207 12.58 17.07 21.65
C ASP A 207 14.00 17.23 21.10
N GLN A 208 14.42 18.47 20.87
CA GLN A 208 15.74 18.78 20.34
C GLN A 208 16.78 18.74 21.45
N VAL A 209 17.89 18.04 21.20
CA VAL A 209 19.05 17.97 22.13
C VAL A 209 20.35 18.46 21.49
N GLY A 210 20.31 18.83 20.21
CA GLY A 210 21.43 19.42 19.50
C GLY A 210 21.19 19.48 18.01
N ASP A 211 22.26 19.78 17.28
CA ASP A 211 22.29 19.81 15.81
C ASP A 211 23.35 18.84 15.30
N PHE A 212 23.24 18.44 14.03
CA PHE A 212 24.22 17.59 13.36
C PHE A 212 24.44 18.05 11.92
N GLU A 213 25.63 17.72 11.40
CA GLU A 213 25.97 17.84 9.99
C GLU A 213 26.81 16.64 9.55
N LEU A 214 26.47 16.06 8.40
CA LEU A 214 27.18 14.93 7.80
C LEU A 214 27.50 15.24 6.35
N ALA A 215 28.76 15.05 5.97
CA ALA A 215 29.25 15.27 4.60
C ALA A 215 29.58 13.96 3.88
N ALA A 216 29.11 13.83 2.64
CA ALA A 216 29.41 12.74 1.71
C ALA A 216 29.25 13.22 0.25
N PRO A 217 29.98 12.65 -0.71
CA PRO A 217 29.87 13.05 -2.11
C PRO A 217 28.51 12.75 -2.74
N ALA A 218 27.71 11.84 -2.14
CA ALA A 218 26.35 11.52 -2.58
C ALA A 218 25.36 11.35 -1.41
N VAL A 219 24.10 11.72 -1.65
CA VAL A 219 22.96 11.57 -0.75
C VAL A 219 21.81 10.86 -1.48
N ILE A 220 21.24 9.83 -0.86
CA ILE A 220 20.05 9.12 -1.35
C ILE A 220 18.88 9.37 -0.41
N VAL A 221 17.81 9.98 -0.92
CA VAL A 221 16.58 10.25 -0.15
C VAL A 221 15.59 9.10 -0.30
N THR A 222 15.19 8.47 0.81
CA THR A 222 14.28 7.32 0.87
C THR A 222 13.27 7.41 2.02
N SER A 223 12.75 8.62 2.26
CA SER A 223 11.99 8.99 3.46
C SER A 223 10.50 8.63 3.47
N GLY A 224 9.94 8.10 2.38
CA GLY A 224 8.52 7.78 2.28
C GLY A 224 7.66 8.89 1.68
N GLY A 225 6.33 8.78 1.80
CA GLY A 225 5.35 9.75 1.28
C GLY A 225 4.72 10.61 2.39
N ILE A 226 3.54 11.16 2.10
CA ILE A 226 2.82 12.10 2.99
C ILE A 226 1.71 11.45 3.83
N GLY A 227 1.52 10.13 3.75
CA GLY A 227 0.29 9.48 4.23
C GLY A 227 -0.02 9.66 5.73
N GLY A 228 0.97 10.03 6.55
CA GLY A 228 0.80 10.30 7.98
C GLY A 228 0.36 11.74 8.29
N ASP A 229 0.41 12.63 7.29
CA ASP A 229 0.05 14.04 7.42
C ASP A 229 -1.23 14.32 6.62
N HIS A 230 -2.36 14.37 7.33
CA HIS A 230 -3.66 14.59 6.72
C HIS A 230 -3.81 16.01 6.13
N ASP A 231 -3.07 17.00 6.63
CA ASP A 231 -3.13 18.36 6.11
C ASP A 231 -2.38 18.48 4.79
N LEU A 232 -1.24 17.82 4.66
CA LEU A 232 -0.56 17.67 3.36
C LEU A 232 -1.39 16.84 2.37
N VAL A 233 -2.04 15.76 2.82
CA VAL A 233 -2.98 15.00 1.97
C VAL A 233 -4.08 15.91 1.44
N ARG A 234 -4.72 16.73 2.29
CA ARG A 234 -5.76 17.68 1.85
C ARG A 234 -5.21 18.77 0.94
N ARG A 235 -4.01 19.29 1.24
CA ARG A 235 -3.35 20.33 0.43
C ARG A 235 -3.12 19.90 -1.01
N TYR A 236 -2.75 18.65 -1.23
CA TYR A 236 -2.53 18.10 -2.58
C TYR A 236 -3.71 17.29 -3.11
N TRP A 237 -4.86 17.32 -2.43
CA TRP A 237 -6.02 16.54 -2.86
C TRP A 237 -6.46 16.99 -4.25
N PRO A 238 -6.49 16.09 -5.23
CA PRO A 238 -6.74 16.47 -6.61
C PRO A 238 -8.22 16.79 -6.82
N GLU A 239 -8.52 17.89 -7.49
CA GLU A 239 -9.90 18.32 -7.79
C GLU A 239 -10.73 17.22 -8.49
N ARG A 240 -10.09 16.46 -9.39
CA ARG A 240 -10.71 15.31 -10.09
C ARG A 240 -11.23 14.20 -9.16
N MET A 241 -10.81 14.15 -7.90
CA MET A 241 -11.30 13.21 -6.89
C MET A 241 -12.43 13.78 -6.05
N GLY A 242 -12.93 14.97 -6.37
CA GLY A 242 -13.98 15.65 -5.59
C GLY A 242 -13.44 16.23 -4.28
N ARG A 243 -14.34 16.47 -3.33
CA ARG A 243 -14.01 17.08 -2.03
C ARG A 243 -13.09 16.17 -1.21
N ALA A 244 -12.02 16.73 -0.66
CA ALA A 244 -11.17 16.02 0.29
C ALA A 244 -11.98 15.64 1.55
N PRO A 245 -11.82 14.42 2.10
CA PRO A 245 -12.52 14.03 3.31
C PRO A 245 -12.20 14.96 4.49
N GLU A 246 -13.22 15.30 5.28
CA GLU A 246 -13.02 15.97 6.57
C GLU A 246 -12.43 14.99 7.58
N SER A 247 -12.97 13.77 7.63
CA SER A 247 -12.47 12.67 8.44
C SER A 247 -11.75 11.61 7.61
N MET A 248 -10.58 11.17 8.08
CA MET A 248 -9.79 10.09 7.50
C MET A 248 -9.18 9.25 8.61
N VAL A 249 -8.94 7.97 8.33
CA VAL A 249 -8.11 7.10 9.17
C VAL A 249 -6.71 6.95 8.56
N THR A 250 -5.70 6.73 9.40
CA THR A 250 -4.28 6.79 9.01
C THR A 250 -3.68 5.40 8.84
N GLY A 251 -3.30 5.04 7.62
CA GLY A 251 -2.76 3.70 7.29
C GLY A 251 -1.24 3.58 7.35
N VAL A 252 -0.54 4.59 7.88
CA VAL A 252 0.92 4.63 8.02
C VAL A 252 1.32 5.21 9.38
N PRO A 253 2.50 4.86 9.91
CA PRO A 253 3.02 5.48 11.12
C PRO A 253 3.19 7.00 10.99
N ALA A 254 3.15 7.70 12.13
CA ALA A 254 3.18 9.17 12.21
C ALA A 254 4.44 9.81 11.59
N TYR A 255 5.56 9.07 11.51
CA TYR A 255 6.80 9.55 10.91
C TYR A 255 6.81 9.54 9.37
N VAL A 256 5.73 9.11 8.71
CA VAL A 256 5.55 9.21 7.25
C VAL A 256 4.94 10.57 6.91
N ASP A 257 5.72 11.61 7.16
CA ASP A 257 5.31 13.03 7.18
C ASP A 257 5.58 13.78 5.87
N GLY A 258 6.30 13.18 4.92
CA GLY A 258 6.62 13.78 3.63
C GLY A 258 7.60 14.95 3.64
N ARG A 259 8.20 15.32 4.78
CA ARG A 259 9.01 16.54 4.94
C ARG A 259 10.14 16.68 3.92
N MET A 260 10.73 15.56 3.51
CA MET A 260 11.85 15.55 2.57
C MET A 260 11.47 15.96 1.17
N LEU A 261 10.18 15.99 0.80
CA LEU A 261 9.75 16.51 -0.50
C LEU A 261 10.10 18.00 -0.62
N ASP A 262 9.71 18.80 0.37
CA ASP A 262 9.97 20.25 0.37
C ASP A 262 11.46 20.55 0.62
N ILE A 263 12.15 19.75 1.44
CA ILE A 263 13.61 19.87 1.64
C ILE A 263 14.36 19.61 0.33
N SER A 264 14.01 18.56 -0.40
CA SER A 264 14.60 18.26 -1.70
C SER A 264 14.28 19.35 -2.74
N ALA A 265 13.05 19.86 -2.76
CA ALA A 265 12.67 20.95 -3.66
C ALA A 265 13.49 22.22 -3.41
N LYS A 266 13.75 22.58 -2.14
CA LYS A 266 14.64 23.70 -1.78
C LYS A 266 16.07 23.50 -2.27
N ALA A 267 16.53 22.26 -2.39
CA ALA A 267 17.83 21.91 -2.97
C ALA A 267 17.81 21.83 -4.51
N GLY A 268 16.71 22.23 -5.16
CA GLY A 268 16.56 22.28 -6.62
C GLY A 268 15.86 21.09 -7.24
N ALA A 269 15.46 20.08 -6.47
CA ALA A 269 14.80 18.88 -7.00
C ALA A 269 13.43 19.21 -7.62
N ARG A 270 13.16 18.66 -8.80
CA ARG A 270 11.86 18.76 -9.45
C ARG A 270 10.86 17.79 -8.81
N LEU A 271 9.79 18.34 -8.25
CA LEU A 271 8.64 17.56 -7.77
C LEU A 271 7.56 17.54 -8.86
N VAL A 272 7.07 16.35 -9.22
CA VAL A 272 6.06 16.16 -10.27
C VAL A 272 4.88 15.33 -9.75
N ASN A 273 3.73 15.42 -10.42
CA ASN A 273 2.56 14.59 -10.14
C ASN A 273 2.05 14.67 -8.68
N ARG A 274 2.19 15.83 -8.03
CA ARG A 274 1.87 16.01 -6.60
C ARG A 274 0.41 15.70 -6.26
N ASP A 275 -0.46 15.81 -7.25
CA ASP A 275 -1.90 15.53 -7.22
C ASP A 275 -2.24 14.03 -7.39
N ARG A 276 -1.24 13.16 -7.55
CA ARG A 276 -1.43 11.71 -7.68
C ARG A 276 -1.17 11.00 -6.36
N MET A 277 -2.23 10.42 -5.81
CA MET A 277 -2.27 9.74 -4.51
C MET A 277 -3.11 8.48 -4.57
N TRP A 278 -2.84 7.56 -3.65
CA TRP A 278 -3.55 6.29 -3.55
C TRP A 278 -4.02 6.08 -2.11
N HIS A 279 -5.34 6.16 -1.92
CA HIS A 279 -6.04 6.04 -0.65
C HIS A 279 -7.16 5.02 -0.80
N TYR A 280 -7.32 4.19 0.22
CA TYR A 280 -8.31 3.12 0.19
C TYR A 280 -9.66 3.61 0.72
N THR A 281 -10.73 2.99 0.25
CA THR A 281 -12.11 3.31 0.67
C THR A 281 -12.68 2.26 1.61
N GLU A 282 -12.00 1.13 1.78
CA GLU A 282 -12.36 0.04 2.69
C GLU A 282 -11.59 0.15 4.03
N GLY A 283 -11.37 1.37 4.51
CA GLY A 283 -10.68 1.64 5.77
C GLY A 283 -11.59 1.45 6.98
N VAL A 284 -11.08 0.85 8.05
CA VAL A 284 -11.73 0.79 9.37
C VAL A 284 -10.78 1.30 10.44
N ARG A 285 -11.32 1.89 11.51
CA ARG A 285 -10.55 2.27 12.70
C ARG A 285 -10.00 1.00 13.34
N ASN A 286 -8.70 0.97 13.59
CA ASN A 286 -8.08 -0.16 14.28
C ASN A 286 -8.59 -0.20 15.72
N TRP A 287 -9.06 -1.36 16.17
CA TRP A 287 -9.55 -1.53 17.55
C TRP A 287 -8.40 -1.52 18.57
N ASP A 288 -7.19 -1.86 18.11
CA ASP A 288 -5.95 -1.82 18.89
C ASP A 288 -4.90 -0.95 18.16
N PRO A 289 -5.02 0.39 18.25
CA PRO A 289 -4.23 1.31 17.44
C PRO A 289 -2.78 1.45 17.94
N VAL A 290 -1.83 1.16 17.06
CA VAL A 290 -0.39 1.41 17.28
C VAL A 290 0.02 2.90 17.20
N TRP A 291 -0.64 3.69 16.35
CA TRP A 291 -0.36 5.12 16.17
C TRP A 291 -1.64 5.96 16.18
N PRO A 292 -1.55 7.29 16.37
CA PRO A 292 -2.73 8.15 16.35
C PRO A 292 -3.54 8.00 15.05
N GLY A 293 -4.85 7.79 15.18
CA GLY A 293 -5.75 7.62 14.04
C GLY A 293 -5.54 6.32 13.24
N HIS A 294 -4.82 5.33 13.77
CA HIS A 294 -4.48 4.09 13.05
C HIS A 294 -5.73 3.41 12.46
N GLY A 295 -5.77 3.33 11.13
CA GLY A 295 -6.75 2.57 10.38
C GLY A 295 -6.15 1.36 9.67
N ILE A 296 -6.98 0.35 9.43
CA ILE A 296 -6.63 -0.86 8.69
C ILE A 296 -7.51 -0.96 7.45
N ARG A 297 -6.91 -1.36 6.32
CA ARG A 297 -7.66 -1.66 5.10
C ARG A 297 -8.21 -3.09 5.18
N ILE A 298 -9.50 -3.24 4.93
CA ILE A 298 -10.08 -4.52 4.55
C ILE A 298 -9.67 -4.84 3.11
N LEU A 299 -9.18 -6.06 2.86
CA LEU A 299 -9.04 -6.62 1.52
C LEU A 299 -10.29 -7.47 1.26
N PRO A 300 -11.38 -6.89 0.72
CA PRO A 300 -12.62 -7.62 0.56
C PRO A 300 -12.53 -8.64 -0.57
N GLY A 301 -13.39 -9.65 -0.53
CA GLY A 301 -13.81 -10.37 -1.72
C GLY A 301 -15.02 -9.67 -2.36
N PRO A 302 -15.48 -10.15 -3.52
CA PRO A 302 -16.48 -9.45 -4.31
C PRO A 302 -17.91 -9.54 -3.75
N SER A 303 -18.16 -10.27 -2.65
CA SER A 303 -19.52 -10.67 -2.26
C SER A 303 -20.27 -9.68 -1.37
N SER A 304 -19.59 -8.80 -0.65
CA SER A 304 -20.25 -7.83 0.25
C SER A 304 -21.10 -6.83 -0.54
N MET A 305 -22.30 -6.49 -0.08
CA MET A 305 -23.05 -5.39 -0.68
C MET A 305 -22.44 -4.07 -0.22
N TRP A 306 -22.09 -3.17 -1.15
CA TRP A 306 -21.52 -1.87 -0.82
C TRP A 306 -22.53 -0.76 -1.08
N PHE A 307 -22.79 0.03 -0.06
CA PHE A 307 -23.69 1.18 -0.09
C PHE A 307 -22.94 2.46 0.27
N ASP A 308 -23.36 3.59 -0.28
CA ASP A 308 -22.95 4.90 0.24
C ASP A 308 -23.63 5.21 1.59
N ALA A 309 -23.34 6.38 2.15
CA ALA A 309 -23.92 6.83 3.42
C ALA A 309 -25.46 6.90 3.43
N LEU A 310 -26.10 7.04 2.25
CA LEU A 310 -27.55 7.16 2.09
C LEU A 310 -28.22 5.81 1.78
N GLY A 311 -27.47 4.70 1.83
CA GLY A 311 -28.00 3.35 1.61
C GLY A 311 -28.23 3.04 0.13
N ARG A 312 -27.65 3.80 -0.79
CA ARG A 312 -27.71 3.54 -2.25
C ARG A 312 -26.54 2.63 -2.61
N ARG A 313 -26.81 1.52 -3.30
CA ARG A 313 -25.78 0.59 -3.73
C ARG A 313 -24.86 1.30 -4.71
N LEU A 314 -23.55 1.14 -4.52
CA LEU A 314 -22.58 1.75 -5.43
C LEU A 314 -22.71 1.17 -6.87
N PRO A 315 -22.55 2.01 -7.90
CA PRO A 315 -22.64 1.60 -9.29
C PRO A 315 -21.33 0.94 -9.76
N ASP A 316 -21.32 0.35 -10.95
CA ASP A 316 -20.09 -0.09 -11.59
C ASP A 316 -19.17 1.10 -11.92
N PRO A 317 -17.84 0.94 -11.80
CA PRO A 317 -17.09 -0.24 -11.33
C PRO A 317 -16.84 -0.25 -9.80
N CYS A 318 -17.58 0.52 -9.02
CA CYS A 318 -17.36 0.77 -7.59
C CYS A 318 -17.85 -0.39 -6.69
N LEU A 319 -17.41 -1.61 -7.02
CA LEU A 319 -17.73 -2.85 -6.33
C LEU A 319 -16.58 -3.27 -5.38
N PRO A 320 -16.84 -4.09 -4.34
CA PRO A 320 -15.79 -4.51 -3.42
C PRO A 320 -14.66 -5.27 -4.14
N GLY A 321 -13.42 -4.81 -4.00
CA GLY A 321 -12.25 -5.42 -4.64
C GLY A 321 -12.19 -5.25 -6.16
N TYR A 322 -12.70 -4.11 -6.67
CA TYR A 322 -12.65 -3.73 -8.09
C TYR A 322 -11.75 -2.51 -8.32
N ASP A 323 -12.30 -1.30 -8.36
CA ASP A 323 -11.56 -0.07 -8.66
C ASP A 323 -11.62 0.90 -7.48
N THR A 324 -10.53 0.96 -6.72
CA THR A 324 -10.41 1.77 -5.51
C THR A 324 -10.59 3.27 -5.79
N LEU A 325 -9.96 3.81 -6.84
CA LEU A 325 -9.97 5.26 -7.07
C LEU A 325 -11.25 5.73 -7.74
N SER A 326 -11.87 4.92 -8.60
CA SER A 326 -13.23 5.19 -9.06
C SER A 326 -14.22 5.18 -7.91
N THR A 327 -14.09 4.24 -6.97
CA THR A 327 -14.90 4.21 -5.75
C THR A 327 -14.66 5.43 -4.88
N LEU A 328 -13.40 5.83 -4.68
CA LEU A 328 -13.05 7.03 -3.91
C LEU A 328 -13.72 8.27 -4.51
N ARG A 329 -13.52 8.50 -5.81
CA ARG A 329 -14.11 9.62 -6.55
C ARG A 329 -15.64 9.63 -6.46
N HIS A 330 -16.28 8.46 -6.60
CA HIS A 330 -17.73 8.35 -6.44
C HIS A 330 -18.16 8.76 -5.03
N LEU A 331 -17.54 8.19 -3.99
CA LEU A 331 -17.87 8.47 -2.60
C LEU A 331 -17.64 9.93 -2.22
N ARG A 332 -16.59 10.58 -2.75
CA ARG A 332 -16.34 12.01 -2.51
C ARG A 332 -17.40 12.92 -3.16
N GLY A 333 -18.14 12.43 -4.15
CA GLY A 333 -19.27 13.13 -4.74
C GLY A 333 -20.59 12.99 -3.95
N THR A 334 -20.63 12.14 -2.92
CA THR A 334 -21.88 11.86 -2.18
C THR A 334 -22.21 12.88 -1.09
N GLY A 335 -21.24 13.71 -0.70
CA GLY A 335 -21.39 14.65 0.42
C GLY A 335 -21.11 14.05 1.80
N HIS A 336 -20.70 12.76 1.88
CA HIS A 336 -20.44 12.08 3.15
C HIS A 336 -19.07 11.38 3.18
N ASP A 337 -18.48 11.29 4.37
CA ASP A 337 -17.14 10.72 4.58
C ASP A 337 -17.07 9.23 4.83
N HIS A 338 -18.23 8.58 4.91
CA HIS A 338 -18.33 7.15 5.18
C HIS A 338 -19.17 6.42 4.12
N SER A 339 -18.98 5.11 4.07
CA SER A 339 -19.80 4.18 3.28
C SER A 339 -20.00 2.89 4.08
N TRP A 340 -20.75 1.94 3.53
CA TRP A 340 -21.17 0.75 4.26
C TRP A 340 -20.96 -0.53 3.46
N PHE A 341 -20.28 -1.50 4.07
CA PHE A 341 -20.51 -2.89 3.68
C PHE A 341 -21.67 -3.47 4.48
N VAL A 342 -22.52 -4.23 3.78
CA VAL A 342 -23.48 -5.16 4.38
C VAL A 342 -23.17 -6.55 3.85
N LEU A 343 -22.95 -7.49 4.78
CA LEU A 343 -22.52 -8.83 4.46
C LEU A 343 -23.05 -9.84 5.47
N THR A 344 -22.75 -11.11 5.22
CA THR A 344 -23.12 -12.23 6.08
C THR A 344 -21.91 -12.78 6.81
N GLN A 345 -22.14 -13.55 7.87
CA GLN A 345 -21.11 -14.33 8.54
C GLN A 345 -20.33 -15.20 7.53
N LYS A 346 -21.00 -15.90 6.61
CA LYS A 346 -20.31 -16.71 5.59
C LYS A 346 -19.36 -15.91 4.68
N ILE A 347 -19.68 -14.65 4.40
CA ILE A 347 -18.80 -13.77 3.60
C ILE A 347 -17.60 -13.35 4.45
N ILE A 348 -17.81 -12.84 5.66
CA ILE A 348 -16.71 -12.28 6.45
C ILE A 348 -15.66 -13.34 6.80
N GLU A 349 -16.11 -14.57 7.08
CA GLU A 349 -15.23 -15.68 7.45
C GLU A 349 -14.25 -16.06 6.34
N LYS A 350 -14.69 -15.92 5.08
CA LYS A 350 -13.92 -16.38 3.92
C LYS A 350 -13.24 -15.24 3.16
N GLU A 351 -13.86 -14.07 3.11
CA GLU A 351 -13.46 -12.99 2.20
C GLU A 351 -12.70 -11.86 2.87
N PHE A 352 -12.89 -11.63 4.18
CA PHE A 352 -12.18 -10.53 4.85
C PHE A 352 -10.74 -10.94 5.16
N ALA A 353 -9.80 -10.18 4.62
CA ALA A 353 -8.42 -10.14 5.07
C ALA A 353 -8.05 -8.70 5.44
N LEU A 354 -7.02 -8.53 6.26
CA LEU A 354 -6.59 -7.22 6.76
C LEU A 354 -5.16 -6.94 6.29
N SER A 355 -4.86 -5.70 5.88
CA SER A 355 -3.61 -5.36 5.18
C SER A 355 -2.36 -5.26 6.08
N GLY A 356 -2.51 -5.23 7.40
CA GLY A 356 -1.41 -5.06 8.34
C GLY A 356 -0.66 -6.37 8.61
N SER A 357 0.68 -6.33 8.68
CA SER A 357 1.47 -7.52 9.06
C SER A 357 1.08 -8.08 10.44
N GLU A 358 0.74 -7.19 11.36
CA GLU A 358 0.26 -7.46 12.72
C GLU A 358 -1.12 -8.13 12.73
N GLN A 359 -1.91 -7.92 11.68
CA GLN A 359 -3.21 -8.58 11.51
C GLN A 359 -3.10 -9.95 10.81
N ASN A 360 -1.89 -10.46 10.60
CA ASN A 360 -1.65 -11.75 9.93
C ASN A 360 -0.54 -12.55 10.65
N PRO A 361 -0.71 -12.84 11.95
CA PRO A 361 0.34 -13.44 12.78
C PRO A 361 0.81 -14.80 12.25
N ASP A 362 -0.10 -15.60 11.67
CA ASP A 362 0.20 -16.91 11.08
C ASP A 362 1.19 -16.82 9.90
N ILE A 363 1.01 -15.84 9.01
CA ILE A 363 1.91 -15.60 7.88
C ILE A 363 3.18 -14.89 8.34
N THR A 364 3.05 -13.87 9.19
CA THR A 364 4.15 -13.02 9.66
C THR A 364 5.19 -13.81 10.48
N SER A 365 4.74 -14.77 11.29
CA SER A 365 5.61 -15.66 12.06
C SER A 365 6.17 -16.84 11.24
N ASN A 366 5.77 -17.01 9.98
CA ASN A 366 6.02 -18.20 9.16
C ASN A 366 5.46 -19.51 9.73
N ASP A 367 4.43 -19.46 10.59
CA ASP A 367 3.84 -20.66 11.16
C ASP A 367 2.90 -21.35 10.15
N ARG A 368 3.47 -22.29 9.40
CA ARG A 368 2.73 -23.09 8.41
C ARG A 368 1.62 -23.93 9.03
N ARG A 369 1.75 -24.35 10.30
CA ARG A 369 0.74 -25.15 11.00
C ARG A 369 -0.44 -24.27 11.41
N ALA A 370 -0.17 -23.09 11.97
CA ALA A 370 -1.20 -22.09 12.25
C ALA A 370 -1.90 -21.66 10.96
N PHE A 371 -1.16 -21.38 9.88
CA PHE A 371 -1.73 -21.04 8.58
C PHE A 371 -2.72 -22.10 8.06
N LEU A 372 -2.32 -23.39 8.08
CA LEU A 372 -3.20 -24.48 7.65
C LEU A 372 -4.46 -24.56 8.55
N ARG A 373 -4.28 -24.42 9.85
CA ARG A 373 -5.37 -24.50 10.82
C ARG A 373 -6.35 -23.34 10.70
N GLU A 374 -5.86 -22.12 10.56
CA GLU A 374 -6.69 -20.91 10.58
C GLU A 374 -7.28 -20.58 9.22
N ARG A 375 -6.53 -20.78 8.13
CA ARG A 375 -6.96 -20.33 6.79
C ARG A 375 -7.52 -21.43 5.89
N LEU A 376 -7.24 -22.69 6.18
CA LEU A 376 -7.68 -23.82 5.34
C LEU A 376 -8.64 -24.77 6.07
N LEU A 377 -8.45 -24.99 7.37
CA LEU A 377 -9.24 -25.93 8.18
C LEU A 377 -10.13 -25.25 9.22
N GLY A 378 -9.98 -23.93 9.40
CA GLY A 378 -10.67 -23.16 10.43
C GLY A 378 -12.16 -23.02 10.11
N LYS A 379 -13.00 -23.16 11.14
CA LYS A 379 -14.39 -22.70 11.10
C LYS A 379 -14.45 -21.35 11.79
N GLY A 380 -15.15 -20.37 11.23
CA GLY A 380 -15.21 -19.02 11.78
C GLY A 380 -14.23 -18.05 11.11
N ALA A 381 -14.33 -16.78 11.51
CA ALA A 381 -13.48 -15.74 10.96
C ALA A 381 -12.06 -15.87 11.52
N PRO A 382 -11.01 -15.55 10.74
CA PRO A 382 -9.65 -15.51 11.25
C PRO A 382 -9.56 -14.66 12.52
N GLY A 383 -8.72 -15.06 13.48
CA GLY A 383 -8.65 -14.43 14.81
C GLY A 383 -8.68 -12.90 14.81
N PRO A 384 -7.84 -12.23 13.99
CA PRO A 384 -7.88 -10.77 13.84
C PRO A 384 -9.22 -10.22 13.35
N VAL A 385 -9.85 -10.82 12.34
CA VAL A 385 -11.17 -10.41 11.85
C VAL A 385 -12.24 -10.61 12.92
N ALA A 386 -12.17 -11.73 13.67
CA ALA A 386 -13.07 -11.96 14.79
C ALA A 386 -12.89 -10.94 15.92
N ALA A 387 -11.67 -10.41 16.14
CA ALA A 387 -11.43 -9.35 17.10
C ALA A 387 -12.09 -8.03 16.67
N PHE A 388 -12.02 -7.67 15.38
CA PHE A 388 -12.76 -6.52 14.83
C PHE A 388 -14.27 -6.66 15.00
N LEU A 389 -14.84 -7.85 14.78
CA LEU A 389 -16.27 -8.09 15.03
C LEU A 389 -16.68 -7.87 16.49
N ARG A 390 -15.78 -8.15 17.45
CA ARG A 390 -16.08 -8.03 18.88
C ARG A 390 -15.80 -6.63 19.45
N HIS A 391 -14.74 -5.97 18.97
CA HIS A 391 -14.19 -4.77 19.60
C HIS A 391 -14.17 -3.56 18.66
N GLY A 392 -14.33 -3.77 17.35
CA GLY A 392 -14.23 -2.71 16.35
C GLY A 392 -15.43 -1.76 16.39
N ALA A 393 -15.16 -0.47 16.57
CA ALA A 393 -16.19 0.57 16.65
C ALA A 393 -16.97 0.78 15.34
N ASP A 394 -16.47 0.24 14.22
CA ASP A 394 -17.10 0.32 12.90
C ASP A 394 -17.98 -0.89 12.57
N PHE A 395 -18.03 -1.91 13.42
CA PHE A 395 -18.72 -3.18 13.15
C PHE A 395 -20.03 -3.28 13.94
N VAL A 396 -21.11 -3.62 13.26
CA VAL A 396 -22.41 -3.93 13.87
C VAL A 396 -22.92 -5.26 13.37
N VAL A 397 -23.54 -6.03 14.26
CA VAL A 397 -24.05 -7.38 13.98
C VAL A 397 -25.51 -7.46 14.41
N ALA A 398 -26.36 -8.06 13.57
CA ALA A 398 -27.77 -8.28 13.86
C ALA A 398 -28.32 -9.51 13.14
N THR A 399 -29.45 -10.04 13.62
CA THR A 399 -30.11 -11.21 13.00
C THR A 399 -31.10 -10.81 11.91
N THR A 400 -31.60 -9.57 11.95
CA THR A 400 -32.52 -9.01 10.96
C THR A 400 -31.92 -7.77 10.30
N LEU A 401 -32.38 -7.45 9.09
CA LEU A 401 -31.90 -6.29 8.35
C LEU A 401 -32.34 -4.98 9.01
N GLU A 402 -33.57 -4.92 9.54
CA GLU A 402 -34.12 -3.76 10.22
C GLU A 402 -33.29 -3.41 11.47
N GLU A 403 -32.97 -4.42 12.29
CA GLU A 403 -32.10 -4.24 13.45
C GLU A 403 -30.68 -3.84 13.03
N LEU A 404 -30.16 -4.41 11.93
CA LEU A 404 -28.85 -4.05 11.42
C LEU A 404 -28.81 -2.58 11.03
N VAL A 405 -29.76 -2.13 10.20
CA VAL A 405 -29.83 -0.73 9.73
C VAL A 405 -30.02 0.22 10.90
N ALA A 406 -30.85 -0.14 11.89
CA ALA A 406 -30.98 0.65 13.12
C ALA A 406 -29.65 0.76 13.90
N LYS A 407 -28.85 -0.31 13.98
CA LYS A 407 -27.50 -0.28 14.58
C LYS A 407 -26.53 0.58 13.75
N MET A 408 -26.56 0.47 12.42
CA MET A 408 -25.72 1.27 11.52
C MET A 408 -26.02 2.76 11.69
N ASN A 409 -27.30 3.15 11.70
CA ASN A 409 -27.74 4.53 11.93
C ASN A 409 -27.34 5.09 13.30
N ARG A 410 -27.09 4.26 14.31
CA ARG A 410 -26.58 4.72 15.62
C ARG A 410 -25.09 5.07 15.61
N LEU A 411 -24.34 4.66 14.58
CA LEU A 411 -22.93 5.02 14.44
C LEU A 411 -22.72 6.36 13.75
N THR A 412 -23.77 6.94 13.16
CA THR A 412 -23.72 8.22 12.45
C THR A 412 -24.45 9.30 13.25
N PRO A 413 -24.06 10.59 13.12
CA PRO A 413 -24.77 11.68 13.78
C PRO A 413 -26.25 11.77 13.38
N GLU A 414 -26.56 11.41 12.14
CA GLU A 414 -27.91 11.41 11.57
C GLU A 414 -28.26 9.99 11.07
N PRO A 415 -29.51 9.52 11.25
CA PRO A 415 -29.94 8.20 10.81
C PRO A 415 -30.31 8.21 9.31
N LEU A 416 -29.30 8.23 8.44
CA LEU A 416 -29.46 8.42 7.00
C LEU A 416 -30.00 7.18 6.25
N LEU A 417 -29.85 5.97 6.81
CA LEU A 417 -30.20 4.73 6.12
C LEU A 417 -31.68 4.37 6.29
N ASP A 418 -32.34 4.07 5.16
CA ASP A 418 -33.67 3.47 5.12
C ASP A 418 -33.60 1.95 4.90
N ALA A 419 -34.17 1.18 5.84
CA ALA A 419 -34.13 -0.28 5.77
C ALA A 419 -34.90 -0.82 4.54
N GLY A 420 -35.98 -0.16 4.13
CA GLY A 420 -36.74 -0.55 2.95
C GLY A 420 -35.95 -0.43 1.65
N LEU A 421 -35.20 0.66 1.48
CA LEU A 421 -34.30 0.90 0.34
C LEU A 421 -33.16 -0.12 0.29
N VAL A 422 -32.50 -0.36 1.42
CA VAL A 422 -31.41 -1.36 1.50
C VAL A 422 -31.96 -2.76 1.18
N ARG A 423 -33.11 -3.13 1.75
CA ARG A 423 -33.80 -4.41 1.50
C ARG A 423 -34.08 -4.65 0.03
N ARG A 424 -34.74 -3.70 -0.65
CA ARG A 424 -35.11 -3.82 -2.08
C ARG A 424 -33.88 -4.10 -2.96
N GLN A 425 -32.76 -3.44 -2.68
CA GLN A 425 -31.53 -3.61 -3.47
C GLN A 425 -30.85 -4.96 -3.21
N ILE A 426 -30.84 -5.42 -1.95
CA ILE A 426 -30.32 -6.75 -1.59
C ILE A 426 -31.16 -7.86 -2.24
N GLU A 427 -32.49 -7.79 -2.10
CA GLU A 427 -33.41 -8.78 -2.65
C GLU A 427 -33.33 -8.85 -4.18
N ALA A 428 -33.22 -7.70 -4.87
CA ALA A 428 -33.04 -7.64 -6.31
C ALA A 428 -31.76 -8.36 -6.77
N ARG A 429 -30.64 -8.19 -6.05
CA ARG A 429 -29.40 -8.91 -6.32
C ARG A 429 -29.54 -10.41 -6.01
N ASP A 430 -30.18 -10.76 -4.91
CA ASP A 430 -30.35 -12.14 -4.45
C ASP A 430 -31.24 -12.99 -5.38
N LEU A 431 -32.22 -12.37 -6.04
CA LEU A 431 -33.03 -13.02 -7.08
C LEU A 431 -32.19 -13.48 -8.28
N GLN A 432 -31.05 -12.82 -8.57
CA GLN A 432 -30.17 -13.18 -9.68
C GLN A 432 -29.17 -14.31 -9.37
N LEU A 433 -29.21 -14.87 -8.15
CA LEU A 433 -28.34 -15.98 -7.77
C LEU A 433 -28.85 -17.37 -8.17
N ALA A 434 -30.16 -17.52 -8.43
CA ALA A 434 -30.77 -18.83 -8.66
C ALA A 434 -30.30 -19.52 -9.94
N ASN A 435 -29.86 -18.74 -10.94
CA ASN A 435 -29.38 -19.25 -12.22
C ASN A 435 -27.86 -19.24 -12.31
N PRO A 436 -27.22 -20.06 -13.17
CA PRO A 436 -25.77 -20.01 -13.38
C PRO A 436 -25.30 -18.73 -14.11
N TYR A 437 -26.20 -17.99 -14.76
CA TYR A 437 -25.97 -16.69 -15.43
C TYR A 437 -26.75 -15.55 -14.75
N SER A 438 -26.33 -14.30 -14.97
CA SER A 438 -26.87 -13.10 -14.29
C SER A 438 -26.56 -11.87 -15.13
N LYS A 439 -27.39 -10.82 -15.04
CA LYS A 439 -27.09 -9.49 -15.58
C LYS A 439 -26.53 -8.53 -14.52
N ASP A 440 -26.65 -8.86 -13.23
CA ASP A 440 -26.02 -8.10 -12.15
C ASP A 440 -24.50 -8.27 -12.21
N SER A 441 -23.78 -7.16 -12.34
CA SER A 441 -22.33 -7.08 -12.50
C SER A 441 -21.58 -7.70 -11.32
N GLN A 442 -22.03 -7.47 -10.08
CA GLN A 442 -21.43 -8.06 -8.89
C GLN A 442 -21.60 -9.59 -8.89
N VAL A 443 -22.79 -10.10 -9.23
CA VAL A 443 -23.01 -11.55 -9.33
C VAL A 443 -22.14 -12.16 -10.43
N GLN A 444 -22.02 -11.51 -11.59
CA GLN A 444 -21.07 -11.92 -12.64
C GLN A 444 -19.64 -11.96 -12.10
N GLY A 445 -19.24 -10.94 -11.36
CA GLY A 445 -17.94 -10.79 -10.69
C GLY A 445 -17.61 -11.92 -9.72
N ILE A 446 -18.53 -12.23 -8.81
CA ILE A 446 -18.40 -13.34 -7.84
C ILE A 446 -18.21 -14.66 -8.59
N ARG A 447 -19.01 -14.91 -9.65
CA ARG A 447 -18.88 -16.13 -10.45
C ARG A 447 -17.55 -16.19 -11.19
N ASN A 448 -17.09 -15.07 -11.74
CA ASN A 448 -15.81 -14.98 -12.43
C ASN A 448 -14.64 -15.24 -11.48
N ALA A 449 -14.63 -14.59 -10.31
CA ALA A 449 -13.63 -14.83 -9.26
C ALA A 449 -13.53 -16.32 -8.92
N ARG A 450 -14.67 -17.00 -8.76
CA ARG A 450 -14.70 -18.44 -8.45
C ARG A 450 -14.30 -19.36 -9.60
N ARG A 451 -14.14 -18.88 -10.84
CA ARG A 451 -13.53 -19.68 -11.92
C ARG A 451 -12.02 -19.82 -11.70
N TYR A 452 -11.40 -18.86 -11.03
CA TYR A 452 -10.02 -18.98 -10.57
C TYR A 452 -9.93 -19.84 -9.31
N LEU A 453 -9.07 -20.87 -9.34
CA LEU A 453 -8.96 -21.83 -8.26
C LEU A 453 -8.54 -21.19 -6.92
N GLY A 454 -7.63 -20.21 -6.96
CA GLY A 454 -7.16 -19.51 -5.76
C GLY A 454 -8.29 -18.81 -5.02
N ASP A 455 -9.09 -18.05 -5.75
CA ASP A 455 -10.24 -17.33 -5.20
C ASP A 455 -11.33 -18.29 -4.72
N ARG A 456 -11.67 -19.32 -5.52
CA ARG A 456 -12.69 -20.31 -5.15
C ARG A 456 -12.41 -21.00 -3.81
N LEU A 457 -11.15 -21.37 -3.59
CA LEU A 457 -10.73 -22.07 -2.38
C LEU A 457 -10.56 -21.11 -1.20
N GLY A 458 -9.86 -20.00 -1.39
CA GLY A 458 -9.34 -19.21 -0.26
C GLY A 458 -9.85 -17.78 -0.10
N ARG A 459 -10.56 -17.19 -1.08
CA ARG A 459 -10.90 -15.75 -1.04
C ARG A 459 -12.33 -15.36 -1.42
N THR A 460 -13.12 -16.27 -2.00
CA THR A 460 -14.50 -15.98 -2.43
C THR A 460 -15.47 -17.01 -1.89
N ALA A 461 -16.44 -16.55 -1.11
CA ALA A 461 -17.55 -17.33 -0.57
C ALA A 461 -18.32 -18.03 -1.68
N ALA A 462 -18.98 -19.14 -1.35
CA ALA A 462 -19.96 -19.72 -2.25
C ALA A 462 -21.12 -18.71 -2.40
N PRO A 463 -21.61 -18.42 -3.63
CA PRO A 463 -22.69 -17.47 -3.81
C PRO A 463 -23.92 -17.94 -3.04
N HIS A 464 -24.48 -17.03 -2.24
CA HIS A 464 -25.70 -17.25 -1.46
C HIS A 464 -26.44 -15.93 -1.31
N ARG A 465 -27.72 -16.03 -0.96
CA ARG A 465 -28.55 -14.86 -0.69
C ARG A 465 -28.07 -14.18 0.59
N ILE A 466 -27.90 -12.87 0.57
CA ILE A 466 -27.47 -12.11 1.75
C ILE A 466 -28.50 -12.24 2.87
N LEU A 467 -29.79 -12.26 2.54
CA LEU A 467 -30.87 -12.37 3.54
C LEU A 467 -31.24 -13.83 3.89
N ASP A 468 -30.44 -14.82 3.50
CA ASP A 468 -30.61 -16.19 3.97
C ASP A 468 -30.21 -16.29 5.46
N PRO A 469 -31.14 -16.62 6.38
CA PRO A 469 -30.81 -16.74 7.81
C PRO A 469 -29.72 -17.79 8.07
N ALA A 470 -29.60 -18.82 7.24
CA ALA A 470 -28.57 -19.86 7.36
C ALA A 470 -27.17 -19.36 6.95
N ALA A 471 -27.06 -18.15 6.38
CA ALA A 471 -25.79 -17.48 6.13
C ALA A 471 -25.41 -16.44 7.19
N GLY A 472 -26.37 -16.08 8.06
CA GLY A 472 -26.23 -15.03 9.06
C GLY A 472 -25.34 -15.39 10.27
N PRO A 473 -25.19 -14.47 11.25
CA PRO A 473 -25.87 -13.16 11.32
C PRO A 473 -25.43 -12.19 10.21
N LEU A 474 -26.20 -11.11 10.04
CA LEU A 474 -25.84 -10.01 9.16
C LEU A 474 -24.86 -9.09 9.87
N ILE A 475 -23.95 -8.51 9.08
CA ILE A 475 -22.88 -7.64 9.55
C ILE A 475 -22.91 -6.36 8.71
N GLY A 476 -22.83 -5.22 9.39
CA GLY A 476 -22.67 -3.89 8.81
C GLY A 476 -21.30 -3.36 9.21
N VAL A 477 -20.56 -2.81 8.26
CA VAL A 477 -19.22 -2.24 8.49
C VAL A 477 -19.18 -0.83 7.96
N MET A 478 -18.96 0.15 8.84
CA MET A 478 -18.70 1.53 8.45
C MET A 478 -17.29 1.62 7.87
N LEU A 479 -17.17 2.17 6.68
CA LEU A 479 -15.91 2.32 5.97
C LEU A 479 -15.53 3.78 5.85
N HIS A 480 -14.24 4.05 6.01
CA HIS A 480 -13.61 5.37 5.99
C HIS A 480 -12.56 5.45 4.88
N VAL A 481 -12.26 6.66 4.44
CA VAL A 481 -11.07 6.88 3.60
C VAL A 481 -9.82 6.67 4.46
N LEU A 482 -8.97 5.74 4.01
CA LEU A 482 -7.70 5.39 4.64
C LEU A 482 -6.55 6.01 3.87
N THR A 483 -5.86 6.97 4.49
CA THR A 483 -4.65 7.54 3.90
C THR A 483 -3.57 6.47 3.82
N ARG A 484 -2.82 6.48 2.71
CA ARG A 484 -1.78 5.47 2.50
C ARG A 484 -0.57 5.96 1.73
N LYS A 485 -0.74 6.35 0.47
CA LYS A 485 0.37 6.54 -0.47
C LYS A 485 0.29 7.80 -1.30
N THR A 486 1.45 8.35 -1.63
CA THR A 486 1.63 9.26 -2.77
C THR A 486 2.18 8.49 -3.97
N LEU A 487 1.63 8.77 -5.15
CA LEU A 487 2.09 8.20 -6.42
C LEU A 487 3.07 9.14 -7.12
N GLY A 488 2.90 10.46 -6.94
CA GLY A 488 3.88 11.47 -7.35
C GLY A 488 5.07 11.60 -6.39
N GLY A 489 6.03 12.44 -6.75
CA GLY A 489 7.20 12.72 -5.90
C GLY A 489 8.36 13.37 -6.64
N ILE A 490 9.56 13.16 -6.12
CA ILE A 490 10.82 13.62 -6.72
C ILE A 490 11.03 12.90 -8.07
N GLN A 491 11.23 13.65 -9.14
CA GLN A 491 11.49 13.09 -10.46
C GLN A 491 12.93 12.54 -10.55
N THR A 492 13.08 11.33 -11.08
CA THR A 492 14.37 10.67 -11.25
C THR A 492 14.53 10.02 -12.61
N ASP A 493 15.76 9.96 -13.12
CA ASP A 493 16.07 9.08 -14.27
C ASP A 493 16.18 7.61 -13.84
N LEU A 494 16.47 6.69 -14.78
CA LEU A 494 16.55 5.23 -14.51
C LEU A 494 17.72 4.80 -13.62
N ASP A 495 18.67 5.71 -13.36
CA ASP A 495 19.76 5.53 -12.39
C ASP A 495 19.38 6.10 -11.01
N SER A 496 18.12 6.50 -10.83
CA SER A 496 17.60 7.15 -9.62
C SER A 496 18.27 8.49 -9.29
N ARG A 497 18.95 9.13 -10.24
CA ARG A 497 19.49 10.49 -10.06
C ARG A 497 18.34 11.47 -10.06
N VAL A 498 18.33 12.40 -9.09
CA VAL A 498 17.29 13.42 -8.98
C VAL A 498 17.47 14.44 -10.09
N LEU A 499 16.38 14.79 -10.75
CA LEU A 499 16.38 15.80 -11.81
C LEU A 499 16.03 17.18 -11.25
N GLY A 500 16.75 18.19 -11.72
CA GLY A 500 16.46 19.60 -11.48
C GLY A 500 15.33 20.11 -12.37
N LEU A 501 14.96 21.37 -12.18
CA LEU A 501 13.93 22.04 -12.98
C LEU A 501 14.31 22.14 -14.47
N ASP A 502 15.60 22.13 -14.78
CA ASP A 502 16.18 22.12 -16.13
C ASP A 502 16.21 20.71 -16.78
N GLY A 503 15.73 19.69 -16.07
CA GLY A 503 15.73 18.30 -16.51
C GLY A 503 17.11 17.62 -16.42
N GLN A 504 18.13 18.30 -15.90
CA GLN A 504 19.46 17.72 -15.71
C GLN A 504 19.57 17.07 -14.33
N PRO A 505 20.37 15.98 -14.19
CA PRO A 505 20.67 15.41 -12.89
C PRO A 505 21.36 16.42 -11.95
N ILE A 506 20.87 16.52 -10.72
CA ILE A 506 21.54 17.27 -9.64
C ILE A 506 22.70 16.41 -9.13
N ASP A 507 23.92 16.95 -9.23
CA ASP A 507 25.11 16.21 -8.82
C ASP A 507 25.05 15.85 -7.32
N GLY A 508 25.39 14.60 -7.01
CA GLY A 508 25.36 14.04 -5.67
C GLY A 508 23.97 13.72 -5.10
N LEU A 509 22.87 13.90 -5.83
CA LEU A 509 21.52 13.67 -5.29
C LEU A 509 20.77 12.53 -6.00
N PHE A 510 20.27 11.59 -5.19
CA PHE A 510 19.47 10.44 -5.62
C PHE A 510 18.20 10.32 -4.79
N ALA A 511 17.17 9.66 -5.33
CA ALA A 511 15.94 9.38 -4.58
C ALA A 511 15.33 8.02 -4.97
N ALA A 512 14.73 7.32 -3.99
CA ALA A 512 14.12 6.02 -4.23
C ALA A 512 12.95 5.73 -3.28
N GLY A 513 12.08 4.80 -3.70
CA GLY A 513 10.86 4.47 -2.99
C GLY A 513 9.79 5.55 -3.13
N GLU A 514 8.85 5.60 -2.18
CA GLU A 514 7.64 6.43 -2.29
C GLU A 514 7.92 7.94 -2.43
N VAL A 515 9.02 8.45 -1.86
CA VAL A 515 9.42 9.87 -1.99
C VAL A 515 9.70 10.27 -3.45
N ALA A 516 10.07 9.30 -4.29
CA ALA A 516 10.33 9.46 -5.72
C ALA A 516 9.17 8.93 -6.58
N GLY A 517 7.95 8.81 -6.03
CA GLY A 517 6.85 8.16 -6.72
C GLY A 517 7.15 6.70 -7.09
N PHE A 518 7.99 6.03 -6.29
CA PHE A 518 8.57 4.69 -6.53
C PHE A 518 9.49 4.58 -7.75
N GLY A 519 9.86 5.72 -8.35
CA GLY A 519 10.68 5.84 -9.56
C GLY A 519 10.07 6.88 -10.51
N GLY A 520 10.89 7.79 -11.02
CA GLY A 520 10.45 8.76 -12.05
C GLY A 520 9.46 9.80 -11.57
N GLY A 521 9.16 9.86 -10.26
CA GLY A 521 8.15 10.75 -9.69
C GLY A 521 6.72 10.38 -10.09
N GLY A 522 6.46 9.13 -10.48
CA GLY A 522 5.12 8.78 -10.97
C GLY A 522 4.94 7.39 -11.56
N VAL A 523 5.74 6.37 -11.20
CA VAL A 523 5.78 5.07 -11.89
C VAL A 523 4.40 4.41 -12.11
N HIS A 524 3.43 4.71 -11.25
CA HIS A 524 2.06 4.16 -11.31
C HIS A 524 1.07 5.03 -12.08
N GLY A 525 1.46 6.20 -12.58
CA GLY A 525 0.54 7.18 -13.14
C GLY A 525 -0.59 7.51 -12.16
N TYR A 526 -1.84 7.45 -12.62
CA TYR A 526 -3.02 7.71 -11.79
C TYR A 526 -3.48 6.55 -10.91
N ASN A 527 -3.23 5.29 -11.30
CA ASN A 527 -3.68 4.11 -10.53
C ASN A 527 -2.58 3.06 -10.43
N ALA A 528 -2.33 2.60 -9.21
CA ALA A 528 -1.38 1.52 -8.97
C ALA A 528 -2.05 0.14 -9.15
N LEU A 529 -1.27 -0.83 -9.62
CA LEU A 529 -1.64 -2.25 -9.58
C LEU A 529 -1.23 -2.87 -8.25
N GLU A 530 -1.88 -3.95 -7.83
CA GLU A 530 -1.58 -4.55 -6.53
C GLU A 530 -0.16 -5.17 -6.46
N GLY A 531 0.47 -5.09 -5.28
CA GLY A 531 1.81 -5.64 -5.03
C GLY A 531 2.96 -4.83 -5.66
N THR A 532 2.67 -3.67 -6.23
CA THR A 532 3.68 -2.84 -6.91
C THR A 532 4.47 -1.97 -5.94
N PHE A 533 3.88 -1.44 -4.87
CA PHE A 533 4.56 -0.50 -3.97
C PHE A 533 5.84 -1.06 -3.31
N LEU A 534 5.78 -2.25 -2.68
CA LEU A 534 6.99 -2.87 -2.11
C LEU A 534 8.01 -3.21 -3.20
N GLY A 535 7.54 -3.69 -4.35
CA GLY A 535 8.38 -3.97 -5.50
C GLY A 535 9.08 -2.72 -6.04
N GLY A 536 8.38 -1.58 -6.11
CA GLY A 536 8.93 -0.31 -6.53
C GLY A 536 10.01 0.19 -5.57
N CYS A 537 9.83 0.03 -4.26
CA CYS A 537 10.87 0.30 -3.27
C CYS A 537 12.10 -0.60 -3.46
N LEU A 538 11.91 -1.90 -3.72
CA LEU A 538 13.01 -2.83 -4.00
C LEU A 538 13.76 -2.42 -5.28
N PHE A 539 13.03 -2.10 -6.34
CA PHE A 539 13.61 -1.80 -7.64
C PHE A 539 14.35 -0.46 -7.63
N SER A 540 13.68 0.63 -7.27
CA SER A 540 14.30 1.97 -7.23
C SER A 540 15.43 2.07 -6.20
N GLY A 541 15.31 1.40 -5.05
CA GLY A 541 16.38 1.35 -4.04
C GLY A 541 17.62 0.62 -4.57
N ARG A 542 17.42 -0.48 -5.30
CA ARG A 542 18.52 -1.23 -5.95
C ARG A 542 19.21 -0.38 -7.03
N GLN A 543 18.44 0.34 -7.85
CA GLN A 543 18.98 1.25 -8.86
C GLN A 543 19.80 2.38 -8.22
N ALA A 544 19.27 3.03 -7.20
CA ALA A 544 19.95 4.12 -6.50
C ALA A 544 21.27 3.66 -5.86
N GLY A 545 21.25 2.53 -5.13
CA GLY A 545 22.46 2.00 -4.50
C GLY A 545 23.54 1.59 -5.51
N ARG A 546 23.15 1.04 -6.67
CA ARG A 546 24.08 0.69 -7.74
C ARG A 546 24.66 1.91 -8.44
N ALA A 547 23.84 2.92 -8.69
CA ALA A 547 24.28 4.13 -9.37
C ALA A 547 25.21 4.96 -8.49
N ALA A 548 24.87 5.17 -7.22
CA ALA A 548 25.71 5.89 -6.26
C ALA A 548 26.99 5.14 -5.85
N ALA A 549 27.11 3.84 -6.18
CA ALA A 549 28.34 3.07 -5.96
C ALA A 549 29.39 3.26 -7.06
N ARG A 550 28.98 3.67 -8.26
CA ARG A 550 29.88 3.98 -9.38
C ARG A 550 30.59 5.30 -9.09
#